data_AF-A0A072TY36-F1
#
_entry.id   AF-A0A072TY36-F1
#
_cell.length_a   1.000
_cell.length_b   1.000
_cell.length_c   1.000
_cell.angle_alpha   90.00
_cell.angle_beta   90.00
_cell.angle_gamma   90.00
#
_symmetry.space_group_name_H-M   'P 1'
#
loop_
_entity.id
_entity.type
_entity.pdbx_description
1 polymer ?
#
loop_
_entity_poly.entity_id
_entity_poly.type
_entity_poly.pdbx_seq_one_letter_code
_entity_poly.pdbx_strand_id
1 'polypeptide(L)'
;MGKKSFEIEAYKHRVVMDADYADKTWNILEHAIHDLYNHNVRNISFEELYRNAYNMVVHKFGEKLYSGLVATTTSHLKEIARSLEATEGSSFLEELNRKWNDHNKALRMINDILMYVDKNYIPQTKKTHIYELGLNLWTENVIYSKQIRTRLSNMLLELVCKERAGEDVNIELIKNITKMLMDLAEFYRAESQKFIECCDCGDYLKKVERCLNEETDRMCHYLDPSTEKKITSVIEKEMIENHMLRLIHMENSGLVNMLCGDKYEDLGRMYNLFRRVTNGLSKIREVTTSHIRESLKQLLTDLERLDDIHVEFVQRLLDEKDKYDKIISLGFNEDITFQNAFNSSFESFSDEYISAEYILV
;
A
#
# COMPACT_ATOMS: atom_id res chain seq x y z
N MET A 1 -0.84 65.48 24.34
CA MET A 1 -1.45 65.02 23.07
C MET A 1 -1.79 63.54 23.22
N GLY A 2 -3.05 63.23 23.53
CA GLY A 2 -3.51 61.83 23.69
C GLY A 2 -3.83 61.22 22.32
N LYS A 3 -3.30 60.03 22.04
CA LYS A 3 -3.63 59.25 20.84
C LYS A 3 -5.13 58.92 20.85
N LYS A 4 -5.89 59.50 19.91
CA LYS A 4 -7.24 59.01 19.60
C LYS A 4 -7.12 57.63 18.96
N SER A 5 -7.70 56.63 19.61
CA SER A 5 -7.92 55.31 19.02
C SER A 5 -8.90 55.47 17.86
N PHE A 6 -8.51 55.03 16.67
CA PHE A 6 -9.42 54.87 15.54
C PHE A 6 -10.06 53.48 15.67
N GLU A 7 -11.32 53.42 16.09
CA GLU A 7 -12.13 52.21 15.94
C GLU A 7 -12.55 52.11 14.47
N ILE A 8 -11.98 51.13 13.77
CA ILE A 8 -12.45 50.72 12.45
C ILE A 8 -13.64 49.79 12.71
N GLU A 9 -14.87 50.28 12.53
CA GLU A 9 -16.04 49.41 12.49
C GLU A 9 -15.90 48.43 11.33
N ALA A 10 -15.74 47.16 11.67
CA ALA A 10 -15.77 46.08 10.68
C ALA A 10 -17.14 46.12 9.99
N TYR A 11 -17.13 46.31 8.67
CA TYR A 11 -18.31 46.16 7.82
C TYR A 11 -18.81 44.71 7.89
N LYS A 12 -19.59 44.40 8.94
CA LYS A 12 -20.19 43.08 9.16
C LYS A 12 -21.48 42.98 8.35
N HIS A 13 -21.36 42.88 7.03
CA HIS A 13 -22.31 42.03 6.31
C HIS A 13 -21.88 40.58 6.58
N ARG A 14 -22.24 40.05 7.76
CA ARG A 14 -22.27 38.60 7.96
C ARG A 14 -23.41 38.08 7.09
N VAL A 15 -23.09 37.73 5.85
CA VAL A 15 -23.97 36.88 5.05
C VAL A 15 -24.13 35.59 5.87
N VAL A 16 -25.31 35.41 6.46
CA VAL A 16 -25.68 34.12 7.02
C VAL A 16 -25.89 33.23 5.80
N MET A 17 -24.85 32.50 5.43
CA MET A 17 -24.93 31.53 4.35
C MET A 17 -25.78 30.36 4.84
N ASP A 18 -27.01 30.29 4.32
CA ASP A 18 -27.99 29.27 4.60
C ASP A 18 -27.80 28.02 3.72
N ALA A 19 -28.66 27.02 3.88
CA ALA A 19 -28.59 25.79 3.09
C ALA A 19 -28.82 26.05 1.59
N ASP A 20 -29.66 27.03 1.24
CA ASP A 20 -29.96 27.40 -0.15
C ASP A 20 -28.75 28.03 -0.85
N TYR A 21 -27.96 28.85 -0.15
CA TYR A 21 -26.67 29.31 -0.64
C TYR A 21 -25.73 28.13 -0.90
N ALA A 22 -25.63 27.18 0.04
CA ALA A 22 -24.74 26.03 -0.11
C ALA A 22 -25.13 25.13 -1.30
N ASP A 23 -26.43 24.96 -1.55
CA ASP A 23 -26.95 24.25 -2.74
C ASP A 23 -26.57 24.97 -4.04
N LYS A 24 -26.78 26.29 -4.09
CA LYS A 24 -26.42 27.10 -5.27
C LYS A 24 -24.92 27.08 -5.55
N THR A 25 -24.10 27.22 -4.52
CA THR A 25 -22.63 27.16 -4.66
C THR A 25 -22.16 25.79 -5.09
N TRP A 26 -22.75 24.72 -4.54
CA TRP A 26 -22.45 23.35 -4.97
C TRP A 26 -22.79 23.16 -6.45
N ASN A 27 -23.97 23.59 -6.91
CA ASN A 27 -24.37 23.46 -8.31
C ASN A 27 -23.39 24.15 -9.28
N ILE A 28 -22.80 25.29 -8.88
CA ILE A 28 -21.76 25.98 -9.65
C ILE A 28 -20.49 25.12 -9.73
N LEU A 29 -20.05 24.55 -8.61
CA LEU A 29 -18.86 23.68 -8.55
C LEU A 29 -19.09 22.37 -9.33
N GLU A 30 -20.25 21.76 -9.19
CA GLU A 30 -20.64 20.54 -9.91
C GLU A 30 -20.66 20.78 -11.43
N HIS A 31 -21.25 21.90 -11.88
CA HIS A 31 -21.25 22.26 -13.28
C HIS A 31 -19.83 22.46 -13.83
N ALA A 32 -18.96 23.11 -13.05
CA ALA A 32 -17.56 23.26 -13.42
C ALA A 32 -16.84 21.90 -13.51
N ILE A 33 -17.10 20.97 -12.58
CA ILE A 33 -16.54 19.60 -12.64
C ILE A 33 -16.99 18.91 -13.94
N HIS A 34 -18.27 19.03 -14.31
CA HIS A 34 -18.77 18.51 -15.59
C HIS A 34 -18.03 19.12 -16.79
N ASP A 35 -17.83 20.45 -16.80
CA ASP A 35 -17.09 21.13 -17.88
C ASP A 35 -15.63 20.70 -17.96
N LEU A 36 -14.98 20.44 -16.81
CA LEU A 36 -13.61 19.93 -16.76
C LEU A 36 -13.50 18.54 -17.39
N TYR A 37 -14.44 17.64 -17.10
CA TYR A 37 -14.49 16.31 -17.73
C TYR A 37 -14.84 16.36 -19.23
N ASN A 38 -15.61 17.37 -19.65
CA ASN A 38 -16.01 17.57 -21.04
C ASN A 38 -15.02 18.42 -21.87
N HIS A 39 -13.83 18.73 -21.32
CA HIS A 39 -12.80 19.55 -21.97
C HIS A 39 -13.23 21.00 -22.29
N ASN A 40 -14.23 21.53 -21.59
CA ASN A 40 -14.82 22.86 -21.79
C ASN A 40 -14.23 23.91 -20.84
N VAL A 41 -12.90 24.02 -20.78
CA VAL A 41 -12.20 24.83 -19.76
C VAL A 41 -12.21 26.35 -20.02
N ARG A 42 -12.51 26.77 -21.27
CA ARG A 42 -12.26 28.15 -21.72
C ARG A 42 -13.00 29.26 -20.96
N ASN A 43 -14.10 28.92 -20.29
CA ASN A 43 -14.94 29.89 -19.57
C ASN A 43 -14.90 29.71 -18.05
N ILE A 44 -13.97 28.91 -17.52
CA ILE A 44 -13.90 28.61 -16.09
C ILE A 44 -12.97 29.61 -15.37
N SER A 45 -13.52 30.33 -14.38
CA SER A 45 -12.74 31.16 -13.46
C SER A 45 -12.27 30.34 -12.26
N PHE A 46 -11.01 29.90 -12.28
CA PHE A 46 -10.40 29.12 -11.18
C PHE A 46 -10.46 29.85 -9.84
N GLU A 47 -10.25 31.17 -9.83
CA GLU A 47 -10.32 31.99 -8.62
C GLU A 47 -11.73 31.99 -8.02
N GLU A 48 -12.76 32.10 -8.86
CA GLU A 48 -14.15 32.08 -8.43
C GLU A 48 -14.54 30.72 -7.85
N LEU A 49 -14.17 29.64 -8.54
CA LEU A 49 -14.44 28.28 -8.05
C LEU A 49 -13.67 27.97 -6.75
N TYR A 50 -12.42 28.39 -6.65
CA TYR A 50 -11.64 28.27 -5.41
C TYR A 50 -12.30 29.04 -4.26
N ARG A 51 -12.76 30.27 -4.50
CA ARG A 51 -13.48 31.08 -3.51
C ARG A 51 -14.80 30.43 -3.09
N ASN A 52 -15.53 29.84 -4.03
CA ASN A 52 -16.76 29.10 -3.76
C ASN A 52 -16.49 27.88 -2.86
N ALA A 53 -15.48 27.07 -3.19
CA ALA A 53 -15.07 25.93 -2.37
C ALA A 53 -14.59 26.35 -0.97
N TYR A 54 -13.79 27.41 -0.89
CA TYR A 54 -13.36 28.02 0.38
C TYR A 54 -14.55 28.42 1.26
N ASN A 55 -15.50 29.16 0.68
CA ASN A 55 -16.69 29.63 1.40
C ASN A 55 -17.53 28.44 1.92
N MET A 56 -17.69 27.37 1.13
CA MET A 56 -18.40 26.17 1.59
C MET A 56 -17.75 25.55 2.83
N VAL A 57 -16.42 25.43 2.86
CA VAL A 57 -15.71 24.87 4.03
C VAL A 57 -15.81 25.78 5.25
N VAL A 58 -15.56 27.08 5.08
CA VAL A 58 -15.62 28.07 6.18
C VAL A 58 -17.00 28.11 6.85
N HIS A 59 -18.05 27.93 6.06
CA HIS A 59 -19.43 27.92 6.55
C HIS A 59 -19.95 26.53 6.94
N LYS A 60 -19.04 25.57 7.21
CA LYS A 60 -19.34 24.21 7.70
C LYS A 60 -20.11 23.30 6.72
N PHE A 61 -20.08 23.60 5.42
CA PHE A 61 -20.65 22.77 4.37
C PHE A 61 -19.62 21.86 3.67
N GLY A 62 -18.47 21.60 4.31
CA GLY A 62 -17.42 20.74 3.76
C GLY A 62 -17.88 19.30 3.47
N GLU A 63 -18.79 18.75 4.28
CA GLU A 63 -19.35 17.40 4.05
C GLU A 63 -20.17 17.34 2.76
N LYS A 64 -21.00 18.36 2.53
CA LYS A 64 -21.83 18.46 1.33
C LYS A 64 -20.96 18.58 0.07
N LEU A 65 -19.91 19.40 0.13
CA LEU A 65 -18.95 19.54 -0.96
C LEU A 65 -18.25 18.20 -1.24
N TYR A 66 -17.71 17.55 -0.21
CA TYR A 66 -16.98 16.29 -0.38
C TYR A 66 -17.87 15.16 -0.91
N SER A 67 -19.06 14.97 -0.32
CA SER A 67 -20.01 13.95 -0.78
C SER A 67 -20.54 14.22 -2.18
N GLY A 68 -20.79 15.49 -2.52
CA GLY A 68 -21.12 15.92 -3.88
C GLY A 68 -20.01 15.58 -4.86
N LEU A 69 -18.75 15.91 -4.54
CA LEU A 69 -17.59 15.60 -5.39
C LEU A 69 -17.49 14.10 -5.66
N VAL A 70 -17.65 13.27 -4.62
CA VAL A 70 -17.67 11.81 -4.75
C VAL A 70 -18.77 11.37 -5.71
N ALA A 71 -20.00 11.88 -5.53
CA ALA A 71 -21.15 11.51 -6.35
C ALA A 71 -20.98 11.89 -7.82
N THR A 72 -20.61 13.15 -8.11
CA THR A 72 -20.41 13.66 -9.47
C THR A 72 -19.27 12.92 -10.18
N THR A 73 -18.13 12.73 -9.50
CA THR A 73 -16.98 11.98 -10.06
C THR A 73 -17.35 10.54 -10.34
N THR A 74 -18.05 9.88 -9.41
CA THR A 74 -18.54 8.50 -9.59
C THR A 74 -19.46 8.38 -10.80
N SER A 75 -20.36 9.35 -11.02
CA SER A 75 -21.27 9.34 -12.18
C SER A 75 -20.49 9.39 -13.50
N HIS A 76 -19.52 10.30 -13.62
CA HIS A 76 -18.66 10.38 -14.80
C HIS A 76 -17.85 9.11 -15.04
N LEU A 77 -17.28 8.52 -13.98
CA LEU A 77 -16.49 7.30 -14.11
C LEU A 77 -17.34 6.10 -14.54
N LYS A 78 -18.60 6.01 -14.09
CA LYS A 78 -19.55 4.99 -14.57
C LYS A 78 -19.95 5.19 -16.03
N GLU A 79 -20.02 6.43 -16.51
CA GLU A 79 -20.20 6.72 -17.94
C GLU A 79 -18.98 6.30 -18.76
N ILE A 80 -17.77 6.60 -18.27
CA ILE A 80 -16.52 6.18 -18.89
C ILE A 80 -16.43 4.65 -18.94
N ALA A 81 -16.75 3.96 -17.84
CA ALA A 81 -16.76 2.50 -17.79
C ALA A 81 -17.72 1.88 -18.82
N ARG A 82 -18.96 2.37 -18.90
CA ARG A 82 -19.93 1.94 -19.92
C ARG A 82 -19.42 2.17 -21.35
N SER A 83 -18.78 3.32 -21.59
CA SER A 83 -18.17 3.62 -22.88
C SER A 83 -17.03 2.65 -23.22
N LEU A 84 -16.18 2.30 -22.25
CA LEU A 84 -15.05 1.38 -22.44
C LEU A 84 -15.51 -0.06 -22.65
N GLU A 85 -16.57 -0.48 -21.96
CA GLU A 85 -17.21 -1.79 -22.15
C GLU A 85 -17.80 -1.94 -23.56
N ALA A 86 -18.32 -0.85 -24.12
CA ALA A 86 -18.87 -0.80 -25.47
C ALA A 86 -17.80 -0.69 -26.59
N THR A 87 -16.57 -0.27 -26.28
CA THR A 87 -15.49 -0.16 -27.27
C THR A 87 -15.09 -1.53 -27.79
N GLU A 88 -15.16 -1.81 -29.09
CA GLU A 88 -14.82 -3.13 -29.65
C GLU A 88 -13.35 -3.24 -30.14
N GLY A 89 -12.83 -4.47 -30.22
CA GLY A 89 -11.55 -4.79 -30.84
C GLY A 89 -10.29 -4.21 -30.18
N SER A 90 -9.29 -3.92 -31.01
CA SER A 90 -7.92 -3.52 -30.65
C SER A 90 -7.78 -2.10 -30.12
N SER A 91 -8.77 -1.22 -30.34
CA SER A 91 -8.74 0.18 -29.89
C SER A 91 -9.05 0.37 -28.40
N PHE A 92 -9.46 -0.69 -27.69
CA PHE A 92 -9.80 -0.62 -26.27
C PHE A 92 -8.67 -0.06 -25.40
N LEU A 93 -7.42 -0.49 -25.60
CA LEU A 93 -6.29 -0.02 -24.81
C LEU A 93 -5.99 1.46 -25.10
N GLU A 94 -6.11 1.89 -26.35
CA GLU A 94 -5.92 3.29 -26.75
C GLU A 94 -6.98 4.19 -26.12
N GLU A 95 -8.24 3.74 -26.15
CA GLU A 95 -9.36 4.47 -25.56
C GLU A 95 -9.24 4.51 -24.03
N LEU A 96 -8.86 3.41 -23.39
CA LEU A 96 -8.60 3.36 -21.95
C LEU A 96 -7.48 4.33 -21.56
N ASN A 97 -6.36 4.32 -22.29
CA ASN A 97 -5.26 5.24 -22.06
C ASN A 97 -5.69 6.70 -22.24
N ARG A 98 -6.46 7.00 -23.30
CA ARG A 98 -6.98 8.35 -23.54
C ARG A 98 -7.89 8.82 -22.40
N LYS A 99 -8.85 8.00 -21.99
CA LYS A 99 -9.79 8.32 -20.90
C LYS A 99 -9.07 8.45 -19.56
N TRP A 100 -8.06 7.63 -19.30
CA TRP A 100 -7.20 7.75 -18.11
C TRP A 100 -6.44 9.08 -18.08
N ASN A 101 -5.86 9.47 -19.22
CA ASN A 101 -5.14 10.74 -19.33
C ASN A 101 -6.07 11.95 -19.17
N ASP A 102 -7.28 11.88 -19.74
CA ASP A 102 -8.29 12.92 -19.59
C ASP A 102 -8.78 13.04 -18.14
N HIS A 103 -9.05 11.90 -17.48
CA HIS A 103 -9.39 11.86 -16.05
C HIS A 103 -8.29 12.49 -15.19
N ASN A 104 -7.02 12.16 -15.41
CA ASN A 104 -5.90 12.73 -14.64
C ASN A 104 -5.71 14.24 -14.87
N LYS A 105 -6.05 14.76 -16.04
CA LYS A 105 -6.03 16.21 -16.30
C LYS A 105 -7.15 16.89 -15.52
N ALA A 106 -8.39 16.40 -15.65
CA ALA A 106 -9.53 16.92 -14.92
C ALA A 106 -9.30 16.85 -13.40
N LEU A 107 -8.82 15.72 -12.90
CA LEU A 107 -8.55 15.50 -11.47
C LEU A 107 -7.51 16.49 -10.91
N ARG A 108 -6.45 16.80 -11.66
CA ARG A 108 -5.47 17.83 -11.24
C ARG A 108 -6.12 19.20 -11.12
N MET A 109 -6.95 19.58 -12.08
CA MET A 109 -7.64 20.87 -12.07
C MET A 109 -8.68 20.95 -10.94
N ILE A 110 -9.41 19.87 -10.69
CA ILE A 110 -10.34 19.76 -9.56
C ILE A 110 -9.58 19.88 -8.23
N ASN A 111 -8.44 19.20 -8.10
CA ASN A 111 -7.59 19.27 -6.91
C ASN A 111 -7.07 20.70 -6.66
N ASP A 112 -6.70 21.43 -7.71
CA ASP A 112 -6.27 22.83 -7.61
C ASP A 112 -7.41 23.75 -7.16
N ILE A 113 -8.62 23.57 -7.74
CA ILE A 113 -9.83 24.31 -7.35
C ILE A 113 -10.20 24.04 -5.89
N LEU A 114 -10.07 22.79 -5.46
CA LEU A 114 -10.47 22.34 -4.13
C LEU A 114 -9.30 22.28 -3.14
N MET A 115 -8.17 22.91 -3.45
CA MET A 115 -6.95 22.88 -2.63
C MET A 115 -7.20 23.26 -1.15
N TYR A 116 -8.13 24.18 -0.88
CA TYR A 116 -8.47 24.58 0.49
C TYR A 116 -9.14 23.44 1.28
N VAL A 117 -10.01 22.67 0.62
CA VAL A 117 -10.66 21.48 1.20
C VAL A 117 -9.59 20.48 1.63
N ASP A 118 -8.63 20.22 0.73
CA ASP A 118 -7.54 19.27 0.93
C ASP A 118 -6.62 19.65 2.09
N LYS A 119 -6.32 20.95 2.24
CA LYS A 119 -5.42 21.45 3.30
C LYS A 119 -6.10 21.64 4.66
N ASN A 120 -7.40 21.91 4.71
CA ASN A 120 -8.06 22.37 5.95
C ASN A 120 -9.19 21.45 6.42
N TYR A 121 -9.99 20.90 5.52
CA TYR A 121 -11.16 20.09 5.88
C TYR A 121 -10.81 18.60 6.03
N ILE A 122 -10.01 18.07 5.11
CA ILE A 122 -9.65 16.65 5.09
C ILE A 122 -8.84 16.21 6.31
N PRO A 123 -7.80 16.95 6.78
CA PRO A 123 -7.05 16.56 7.97
C PRO A 123 -7.89 16.51 9.24
N GLN A 124 -8.92 17.37 9.33
CA GLN A 124 -9.83 17.42 10.48
C GLN A 124 -10.80 16.23 10.49
N THR A 125 -11.20 15.75 9.32
CA THR A 125 -12.21 14.69 9.14
C THR A 125 -11.60 13.32 8.87
N LYS A 126 -10.28 13.22 8.71
CA LYS A 126 -9.53 12.00 8.36
C LYS A 126 -10.05 11.31 7.09
N LYS A 127 -10.55 12.09 6.14
CA LYS A 127 -11.01 11.61 4.83
C LYS A 127 -9.83 11.40 3.88
N THR A 128 -10.08 10.77 2.74
CA THR A 128 -9.09 10.61 1.67
C THR A 128 -8.90 11.93 0.93
N HIS A 129 -7.63 12.30 0.66
CA HIS A 129 -7.27 13.47 -0.15
C HIS A 129 -7.87 13.42 -1.55
N ILE A 130 -8.18 14.57 -2.16
CA ILE A 130 -8.99 14.65 -3.39
C ILE A 130 -8.30 13.95 -4.56
N TYR A 131 -6.99 14.13 -4.73
CA TYR A 131 -6.26 13.44 -5.78
C TYR A 131 -6.31 11.91 -5.59
N GLU A 132 -6.03 11.42 -4.38
CA GLU A 132 -6.08 9.99 -4.06
C GLU A 132 -7.50 9.42 -4.19
N LEU A 133 -8.52 10.18 -3.78
CA LEU A 133 -9.93 9.84 -3.95
C LEU A 133 -10.26 9.62 -5.43
N GLY A 134 -9.80 10.49 -6.32
CA GLY A 134 -10.03 10.36 -7.76
C GLY A 134 -9.39 9.12 -8.38
N LEU A 135 -8.25 8.66 -7.84
CA LEU A 135 -7.62 7.40 -8.22
C LEU A 135 -8.44 6.20 -7.71
N ASN A 136 -8.84 6.22 -6.44
CA ASN A 136 -9.64 5.16 -5.82
C ASN A 136 -10.98 4.98 -6.56
N LEU A 137 -11.67 6.09 -6.86
CA LEU A 137 -12.94 6.02 -7.60
C LEU A 137 -12.75 5.48 -9.02
N TRP A 138 -11.65 5.80 -9.69
CA TRP A 138 -11.33 5.22 -11.02
C TRP A 138 -11.16 3.71 -10.91
N THR A 139 -10.40 3.24 -9.92
CA THR A 139 -10.23 1.81 -9.65
C THR A 139 -11.58 1.13 -9.42
N GLU A 140 -12.39 1.66 -8.52
CA GLU A 140 -13.67 1.08 -8.11
C GLU A 140 -14.70 1.03 -9.24
N ASN A 141 -14.77 2.07 -10.07
CA ASN A 141 -15.84 2.21 -11.06
C ASN A 141 -15.43 1.78 -12.47
N VAL A 142 -14.12 1.79 -12.80
CA VAL A 142 -13.61 1.43 -14.13
C VAL A 142 -12.84 0.12 -14.09
N ILE A 143 -11.78 0.01 -13.29
CA ILE A 143 -10.88 -1.15 -13.32
C ILE A 143 -11.53 -2.39 -12.69
N TYR A 144 -12.37 -2.24 -11.67
CA TYR A 144 -13.09 -3.36 -11.04
C TYR A 144 -14.22 -3.95 -11.88
N SER A 145 -14.62 -3.30 -12.97
CA SER A 145 -15.50 -3.97 -13.93
C SER A 145 -14.84 -5.26 -14.42
N LYS A 146 -15.50 -6.40 -14.16
CA LYS A 146 -14.98 -7.73 -14.54
C LYS A 146 -14.67 -7.80 -16.03
N GLN A 147 -15.49 -7.15 -16.86
CA GLN A 147 -15.32 -7.13 -18.31
C GLN A 147 -14.06 -6.35 -18.71
N ILE A 148 -13.91 -5.12 -18.20
CA ILE A 148 -12.75 -4.26 -18.44
C ILE A 148 -11.48 -4.96 -17.97
N ARG A 149 -11.46 -5.49 -16.75
CA ARG A 149 -10.29 -6.16 -16.17
C ARG A 149 -9.83 -7.37 -16.97
N THR A 150 -10.77 -8.25 -17.33
CA THR A 150 -10.47 -9.46 -18.09
C THR A 150 -9.88 -9.10 -19.46
N ARG A 151 -10.49 -8.11 -20.12
CA ARG A 151 -10.02 -7.65 -21.43
C ARG A 151 -8.67 -6.96 -21.38
N LEU A 152 -8.47 -6.08 -20.41
CA LEU A 152 -7.20 -5.40 -20.15
C LEU A 152 -6.07 -6.41 -19.98
N SER A 153 -6.26 -7.43 -19.14
CA SER A 153 -5.27 -8.47 -18.92
C SER A 153 -4.97 -9.27 -20.20
N ASN A 154 -5.99 -9.72 -20.91
CA ASN A 154 -5.82 -10.50 -22.14
C ASN A 154 -5.08 -9.71 -23.24
N MET A 155 -5.46 -8.44 -23.44
CA MET A 155 -4.86 -7.61 -24.49
C MET A 155 -3.43 -7.19 -24.15
N LEU A 156 -3.12 -6.91 -22.88
CA LEU A 156 -1.74 -6.64 -22.46
C LEU A 156 -0.84 -7.87 -22.66
N LEU A 157 -1.32 -9.06 -22.29
CA LEU A 157 -0.58 -10.32 -22.52
C LEU A 157 -0.36 -10.57 -24.02
N GLU A 158 -1.39 -10.34 -24.85
CA GLU A 158 -1.27 -10.47 -26.30
C GLU A 158 -0.21 -9.52 -26.87
N LEU A 159 -0.19 -8.25 -26.43
CA LEU A 159 0.82 -7.29 -26.85
C LEU A 159 2.24 -7.71 -26.44
N VAL A 160 2.42 -8.27 -25.23
CA VAL A 160 3.71 -8.80 -24.79
C VAL A 160 4.12 -10.02 -25.61
N CYS A 161 3.19 -10.91 -25.95
CA CYS A 161 3.48 -12.06 -26.81
C CYS A 161 3.92 -11.64 -28.22
N LYS A 162 3.23 -10.65 -28.81
CA LYS A 162 3.58 -10.09 -30.12
C LYS A 162 4.95 -9.40 -30.10
N GLU A 163 5.22 -8.63 -29.06
CA GLU A 163 6.54 -8.00 -28.84
C GLU A 163 7.65 -9.05 -28.80
N ARG A 164 7.47 -10.12 -28.02
CA ARG A 164 8.43 -11.24 -27.92
C ARG A 164 8.59 -12.05 -29.21
N ALA A 165 7.57 -12.05 -30.06
CA ALA A 165 7.63 -12.66 -31.39
C ALA A 165 8.37 -11.78 -32.42
N GLY A 166 8.80 -10.58 -32.02
CA GLY A 166 9.46 -9.60 -32.90
C GLY A 166 8.49 -8.82 -33.78
N GLU A 167 7.20 -8.83 -33.45
CA GLU A 167 6.21 -7.99 -34.13
C GLU A 167 6.32 -6.53 -33.66
N ASP A 168 6.06 -5.60 -34.57
CA ASP A 168 6.02 -4.18 -34.24
C ASP A 168 4.75 -3.88 -33.44
N VAL A 169 4.93 -3.55 -32.16
CA VAL A 169 3.84 -3.22 -31.23
C VAL A 169 4.00 -1.80 -30.71
N ASN A 170 2.90 -1.18 -30.30
CA ASN A 170 2.93 0.11 -29.64
C ASN A 170 3.45 -0.04 -28.18
N ILE A 171 4.78 -0.06 -28.04
CA ILE A 171 5.46 -0.15 -26.74
C ILE A 171 5.05 0.99 -25.81
N GLU A 172 4.81 2.18 -26.36
CA GLU A 172 4.39 3.35 -25.59
C GLU A 172 3.00 3.17 -24.98
N LEU A 173 2.08 2.49 -25.68
CA LEU A 173 0.78 2.15 -25.13
C LEU A 173 0.88 1.14 -23.98
N ILE A 174 1.73 0.11 -24.12
CA ILE A 174 2.01 -0.85 -23.03
C ILE A 174 2.55 -0.10 -21.82
N LYS A 175 3.55 0.76 -22.02
CA LYS A 175 4.14 1.58 -20.96
C LYS A 175 3.11 2.44 -20.24
N ASN A 176 2.25 3.14 -20.98
CA ASN A 176 1.26 4.04 -20.38
C ASN A 176 0.17 3.27 -19.60
N ILE A 177 -0.28 2.13 -20.12
CA ILE A 177 -1.27 1.30 -19.42
C ILE A 177 -0.66 0.63 -18.18
N THR A 178 0.56 0.11 -18.27
CA THR A 178 1.28 -0.41 -17.10
C THR A 178 1.48 0.69 -16.08
N LYS A 179 1.85 1.91 -16.51
CA LYS A 179 1.96 3.08 -15.63
C LYS A 179 0.65 3.44 -14.95
N MET A 180 -0.47 3.45 -15.66
CA MET A 180 -1.79 3.62 -15.06
C MET A 180 -2.05 2.57 -13.98
N LEU A 181 -1.84 1.29 -14.28
CA LEU A 181 -2.07 0.19 -13.35
C LEU A 181 -1.19 0.29 -12.09
N MET A 182 0.03 0.81 -12.26
CA MET A 182 0.96 1.11 -11.16
C MET A 182 0.52 2.33 -10.34
N ASP A 183 0.13 3.43 -11.00
CA ASP A 183 -0.37 4.66 -10.34
C ASP A 183 -1.62 4.37 -9.50
N LEU A 184 -2.39 3.35 -9.87
CA LEU A 184 -3.60 2.92 -9.16
C LEU A 184 -3.32 1.94 -8.00
N ALA A 185 -2.07 1.50 -7.79
CA ALA A 185 -1.68 0.41 -6.88
C ALA A 185 -2.39 -0.94 -7.10
N GLU A 186 -3.37 -0.98 -8.01
CA GLU A 186 -4.36 -2.03 -8.09
C GLU A 186 -3.81 -3.29 -8.71
N PHE A 187 -2.83 -3.17 -9.61
CA PHE A 187 -2.14 -4.33 -10.13
C PHE A 187 -1.46 -5.11 -8.99
N TYR A 188 -0.67 -4.42 -8.16
CA TYR A 188 0.07 -5.07 -7.08
C TYR A 188 -0.84 -5.54 -5.94
N ARG A 189 -1.93 -4.82 -5.66
CA ARG A 189 -2.96 -5.25 -4.71
C ARG A 189 -3.69 -6.52 -5.18
N ALA A 190 -4.18 -6.53 -6.41
CA ALA A 190 -4.90 -7.69 -6.95
C ALA A 190 -3.97 -8.91 -7.07
N GLU A 191 -2.71 -8.68 -7.47
CA GLU A 191 -1.71 -9.73 -7.57
C GLU A 191 -1.31 -10.28 -6.18
N SER A 192 -1.10 -9.40 -5.19
CA SER A 192 -0.81 -9.83 -3.82
C SER A 192 -1.96 -10.63 -3.21
N GLN A 193 -3.21 -10.19 -3.42
CA GLN A 193 -4.38 -10.91 -2.97
C GLN A 193 -4.50 -12.31 -3.61
N LYS A 194 -4.21 -12.42 -4.91
CA LYS A 194 -4.20 -13.73 -5.58
C LYS A 194 -3.10 -14.63 -5.01
N PHE A 195 -1.91 -14.11 -4.75
CA PHE A 195 -0.81 -14.91 -4.23
C PHE A 195 -1.06 -15.38 -2.80
N ILE A 196 -1.58 -14.50 -1.92
CA ILE A 196 -1.81 -14.85 -0.51
C ILE A 196 -2.94 -15.89 -0.33
N GLU A 197 -3.83 -16.02 -1.32
CA GLU A 197 -4.90 -17.03 -1.34
C GLU A 197 -4.46 -18.39 -1.88
N CYS A 198 -3.44 -18.44 -2.73
CA CYS A 198 -3.09 -19.65 -3.49
C CYS A 198 -1.68 -20.20 -3.23
N CYS A 199 -0.84 -19.48 -2.49
CA CYS A 199 0.54 -19.86 -2.21
C CYS A 199 0.74 -20.15 -0.72
N ASP A 200 1.72 -21.00 -0.42
CA ASP A 200 2.33 -21.00 0.90
C ASP A 200 3.21 -19.74 1.11
N CYS A 201 3.63 -19.49 2.35
CA CYS A 201 4.38 -18.28 2.66
C CYS A 201 5.73 -18.21 1.92
N GLY A 202 6.48 -19.31 1.80
CA GLY A 202 7.78 -19.31 1.12
C GLY A 202 7.67 -18.96 -0.37
N ASP A 203 6.70 -19.57 -1.06
CA ASP A 203 6.43 -19.29 -2.47
C ASP A 203 5.88 -17.88 -2.69
N TYR A 204 5.08 -17.36 -1.75
CA TYR A 204 4.65 -15.97 -1.77
C TYR A 204 5.86 -15.03 -1.73
N LEU A 205 6.76 -15.21 -0.77
CA LEU A 205 7.94 -14.35 -0.59
C LEU A 205 8.85 -14.40 -1.84
N LYS A 206 9.07 -15.58 -2.43
CA LYS A 206 9.82 -15.74 -3.70
C LYS A 206 9.18 -14.93 -4.84
N LYS A 207 7.86 -14.91 -4.94
CA LYS A 207 7.15 -14.13 -5.97
C LYS A 207 7.30 -12.64 -5.76
N VAL A 208 7.23 -12.15 -4.52
CA VAL A 208 7.44 -10.72 -4.20
C VAL A 208 8.88 -10.30 -4.47
N GLU A 209 9.87 -11.11 -4.07
CA GLU A 209 11.28 -10.88 -4.38
C GLU A 209 11.52 -10.79 -5.90
N ARG A 210 10.99 -11.75 -6.65
CA ARG A 210 11.07 -11.74 -8.12
C ARG A 210 10.41 -10.49 -8.70
N CYS A 211 9.24 -10.10 -8.20
CA CYS A 211 8.55 -8.89 -8.64
C CYS A 211 9.42 -7.64 -8.44
N LEU A 212 10.03 -7.46 -7.28
CA LEU A 212 10.92 -6.32 -7.00
C LEU A 212 12.13 -6.31 -7.94
N ASN A 213 12.73 -7.48 -8.22
CA ASN A 213 13.88 -7.59 -9.12
C ASN A 213 13.49 -7.29 -10.58
N GLU A 214 12.38 -7.85 -11.06
CA GLU A 214 11.86 -7.58 -12.41
C GLU A 214 11.52 -6.10 -12.60
N GLU A 215 10.91 -5.47 -11.60
CA GLU A 215 10.58 -4.05 -11.65
C GLU A 215 11.82 -3.17 -11.60
N THR A 216 12.83 -3.53 -10.79
CA THR A 216 14.12 -2.83 -10.79
C THR A 216 14.77 -2.90 -12.18
N ASP A 217 14.78 -4.07 -12.81
CA ASP A 217 15.33 -4.26 -14.15
C ASP A 217 14.55 -3.45 -15.21
N ARG A 218 13.21 -3.48 -15.18
CA ARG A 218 12.35 -2.67 -16.06
C ARG A 218 12.59 -1.17 -15.88
N MET A 219 12.80 -0.73 -14.64
CA MET A 219 13.08 0.67 -14.33
C MET A 219 14.41 1.13 -14.91
N CYS A 220 15.47 0.32 -14.77
CA CYS A 220 16.78 0.62 -15.33
C CYS A 220 16.75 0.81 -16.87
N HIS A 221 15.84 0.13 -17.57
CA HIS A 221 15.79 0.16 -19.03
C HIS A 221 14.81 1.20 -19.60
N TYR A 222 13.72 1.53 -18.89
CA TYR A 222 12.59 2.23 -19.52
C TYR A 222 11.89 3.32 -18.70
N LEU A 223 12.23 3.54 -17.42
CA LEU A 223 11.52 4.49 -16.55
C LEU A 223 12.44 5.55 -15.93
N ASP A 224 11.85 6.71 -15.61
CA ASP A 224 12.57 7.79 -14.94
C ASP A 224 12.83 7.45 -13.46
N PRO A 225 14.01 7.79 -12.88
CA PRO A 225 14.35 7.50 -11.48
C PRO A 225 13.36 8.04 -10.43
N SER A 226 12.60 9.09 -10.74
CA SER A 226 11.56 9.60 -9.84
C SER A 226 10.34 8.67 -9.75
N THR A 227 10.15 7.80 -10.74
CA THR A 227 9.09 6.77 -10.79
C THR A 227 9.48 5.55 -9.96
N GLU A 228 10.79 5.25 -9.85
CA GLU A 228 11.30 4.11 -9.10
C GLU A 228 10.86 4.11 -7.63
N LYS A 229 11.01 5.26 -6.97
CA LYS A 229 10.61 5.41 -5.57
C LYS A 229 9.10 5.18 -5.38
N LYS A 230 8.28 5.61 -6.34
CA LYS A 230 6.83 5.43 -6.28
C LYS A 230 6.47 3.96 -6.46
N ILE A 231 7.00 3.28 -7.47
CA ILE A 231 6.72 1.86 -7.72
C ILE A 231 7.16 1.01 -6.54
N THR A 232 8.38 1.23 -6.05
CA THR A 232 8.91 0.50 -4.90
C THR A 232 8.01 0.67 -3.68
N SER A 233 7.56 1.91 -3.39
CA SER A 233 6.66 2.16 -2.25
C SER A 233 5.30 1.48 -2.38
N VAL A 234 4.76 1.36 -3.60
CA VAL A 234 3.49 0.68 -3.85
C VAL A 234 3.64 -0.83 -3.65
N ILE A 235 4.71 -1.44 -4.15
CA ILE A 235 4.98 -2.87 -3.97
C ILE A 235 5.20 -3.19 -2.49
N GLU A 236 6.02 -2.38 -1.80
CA GLU A 236 6.29 -2.54 -0.37
C GLU A 236 4.99 -2.46 0.45
N LYS A 237 4.09 -1.51 0.12
CA LYS A 237 2.81 -1.36 0.79
C LYS A 237 1.85 -2.53 0.50
N GLU A 238 1.58 -2.80 -0.78
CA GLU A 238 0.51 -3.71 -1.20
C GLU A 238 0.91 -5.19 -1.15
N MET A 239 2.19 -5.52 -1.29
CA MET A 239 2.67 -6.90 -1.30
C MET A 239 3.32 -7.33 0.02
N ILE A 240 3.85 -6.40 0.82
CA ILE A 240 4.56 -6.73 2.07
C ILE A 240 3.79 -6.21 3.28
N GLU A 241 3.62 -4.90 3.42
CA GLU A 241 3.07 -4.27 4.63
C GLU A 241 1.64 -4.74 4.91
N ASN A 242 0.77 -4.75 3.90
CA ASN A 242 -0.64 -5.12 4.05
C ASN A 242 -0.84 -6.61 4.43
N HIS A 243 0.13 -7.48 4.09
CA HIS A 243 0.06 -8.94 4.34
C HIS A 243 1.01 -9.42 5.45
N MET A 244 1.78 -8.51 6.05
CA MET A 244 2.89 -8.80 6.96
C MET A 244 2.51 -9.76 8.10
N LEU A 245 1.46 -9.43 8.87
CA LEU A 245 1.01 -10.26 9.99
C LEU A 245 0.45 -11.60 9.52
N ARG A 246 -0.25 -11.61 8.38
CA ARG A 246 -0.82 -12.84 7.82
C ARG A 246 0.27 -13.80 7.35
N LEU A 247 1.36 -13.30 6.76
CA LEU A 247 2.51 -14.11 6.35
C LEU A 247 3.26 -14.68 7.56
N ILE A 248 3.50 -13.86 8.59
CA ILE A 248 4.16 -14.31 9.83
C ILE A 248 3.37 -15.45 10.48
N HIS A 249 2.05 -15.29 10.59
CA HIS A 249 1.18 -16.24 11.28
C HIS A 249 0.48 -17.23 10.34
N MET A 250 0.96 -17.37 9.09
CA MET A 250 0.33 -18.25 8.11
C MET A 250 0.38 -19.70 8.58
N GLU A 251 -0.79 -20.36 8.58
CA GLU A 251 -0.90 -21.74 9.03
C GLU A 251 -0.02 -22.66 8.19
N ASN A 252 0.74 -23.54 8.85
CA ASN A 252 1.60 -24.57 8.25
C ASN A 252 2.71 -24.08 7.29
N SER A 253 2.92 -22.77 7.15
CA SER A 253 3.96 -22.25 6.26
C SER A 253 4.59 -20.94 6.69
N GLY A 254 4.03 -20.23 7.68
CA GLY A 254 4.53 -18.96 8.19
C GLY A 254 5.86 -19.05 8.97
N LEU A 255 6.23 -17.97 9.64
CA LEU A 255 7.56 -17.80 10.25
C LEU A 255 7.94 -18.97 11.17
N VAL A 256 7.06 -19.38 12.07
CA VAL A 256 7.34 -20.52 12.99
C VAL A 256 7.57 -21.81 12.22
N ASN A 257 6.83 -22.08 11.14
CA ASN A 257 7.05 -23.27 10.33
C ASN A 257 8.43 -23.23 9.63
N MET A 258 8.85 -22.06 9.15
CA MET A 258 10.18 -21.88 8.57
C MET A 258 11.29 -22.08 9.60
N LEU A 259 11.09 -21.60 10.84
CA LEU A 259 12.01 -21.82 11.96
C LEU A 259 12.11 -23.31 12.32
N CYS A 260 10.99 -24.00 12.49
CA CYS A 260 10.99 -25.43 12.82
C CYS A 260 11.62 -26.28 11.71
N GLY A 261 11.37 -25.94 10.44
CA GLY A 261 11.85 -26.69 9.27
C GLY A 261 13.22 -26.26 8.72
N ASP A 262 13.98 -25.44 9.46
CA ASP A 262 15.32 -24.97 9.06
C ASP A 262 15.37 -24.37 7.64
N LYS A 263 14.31 -23.66 7.24
CA LYS A 263 14.17 -23.06 5.90
C LYS A 263 14.97 -21.76 5.79
N TYR A 264 16.29 -21.82 5.92
CA TYR A 264 17.16 -20.64 6.02
C TYR A 264 17.03 -19.67 4.83
N GLU A 265 16.87 -20.18 3.61
CA GLU A 265 16.67 -19.30 2.45
C GLU A 265 15.35 -18.52 2.54
N ASP A 266 14.26 -19.16 2.93
CA ASP A 266 12.95 -18.50 3.04
C ASP A 266 12.94 -17.52 4.24
N LEU A 267 13.62 -17.86 5.33
CA LEU A 267 13.88 -16.94 6.45
C LEU A 267 14.66 -15.71 5.98
N GLY A 268 15.68 -15.91 5.14
CA GLY A 268 16.45 -14.82 4.53
C GLY A 268 15.60 -13.92 3.62
N ARG A 269 14.73 -14.51 2.79
CA ARG A 269 13.76 -13.76 1.97
C ARG A 269 12.81 -12.97 2.86
N MET A 270 12.27 -13.58 3.92
CA MET A 270 11.38 -12.90 4.85
C MET A 270 12.08 -11.70 5.52
N TYR A 271 13.30 -11.87 6.02
CA TYR A 271 14.09 -10.78 6.61
C TYR A 271 14.34 -9.63 5.61
N ASN A 272 14.80 -9.96 4.40
CA ASN A 272 15.15 -8.96 3.37
C ASN A 272 13.94 -8.21 2.82
N LEU A 273 12.75 -8.83 2.80
CA LEU A 273 11.51 -8.17 2.43
C LEU A 273 10.96 -7.32 3.59
N PHE A 274 10.99 -7.83 4.82
CA PHE A 274 10.35 -7.15 5.95
C PHE A 274 11.17 -5.97 6.49
N ARG A 275 12.49 -5.90 6.21
CA ARG A 275 13.29 -4.68 6.46
C ARG A 275 12.87 -3.47 5.64
N ARG A 276 12.09 -3.66 4.57
CA ARG A 276 11.63 -2.60 3.68
C ARG A 276 10.40 -1.86 4.23
N VAL A 277 9.68 -2.47 5.17
CA VAL A 277 8.43 -1.92 5.71
C VAL A 277 8.58 -1.55 7.18
N THR A 278 7.81 -0.56 7.61
CA THR A 278 7.81 -0.13 9.01
C THR A 278 7.40 -1.28 9.93
N ASN A 279 8.09 -1.42 11.06
CA ASN A 279 7.88 -2.48 12.07
C ASN A 279 8.11 -3.93 11.61
N GLY A 280 8.50 -4.19 10.35
CA GLY A 280 8.65 -5.55 9.84
C GLY A 280 9.66 -6.39 10.62
N LEU A 281 10.90 -5.91 10.75
CA LEU A 281 11.93 -6.61 11.55
C LEU A 281 11.56 -6.72 13.03
N SER A 282 10.87 -5.71 13.58
CA SER A 282 10.41 -5.77 14.98
C SER A 282 9.45 -6.94 15.19
N LYS A 283 8.55 -7.19 14.23
CA LYS A 283 7.56 -8.26 14.33
C LYS A 283 8.18 -9.64 14.13
N ILE A 284 9.11 -9.78 13.19
CA ILE A 284 9.89 -11.04 13.05
C ILE A 284 10.62 -11.33 14.36
N ARG A 285 11.35 -10.34 14.91
CA ARG A 285 12.09 -10.51 16.16
C ARG A 285 11.18 -10.91 17.31
N GLU A 286 10.06 -10.23 17.50
CA GLU A 286 9.08 -10.56 18.54
C GLU A 286 8.62 -12.03 18.47
N VAL A 287 8.22 -12.49 17.27
CA VAL A 287 7.71 -13.85 17.09
C VAL A 287 8.81 -14.90 17.23
N THR A 288 10.00 -14.67 16.66
CA THR A 288 11.13 -15.61 16.82
C THR A 288 11.58 -15.71 18.27
N THR A 289 11.69 -14.58 18.99
CA THR A 289 12.05 -14.58 20.42
C THR A 289 11.01 -15.32 21.27
N SER A 290 9.71 -15.15 20.98
CA SER A 290 8.66 -15.93 21.64
C SER A 290 8.78 -17.42 21.34
N HIS A 291 9.03 -17.80 20.09
CA HIS A 291 9.23 -19.18 19.69
C HIS A 291 10.44 -19.83 20.38
N ILE A 292 11.58 -19.13 20.48
CA ILE A 292 12.76 -19.60 21.22
C ILE A 292 12.37 -19.94 22.66
N ARG A 293 11.67 -19.03 23.35
CA ARG A 293 11.26 -19.25 24.76
C ARG A 293 10.32 -20.45 24.90
N GLU A 294 9.42 -20.66 23.96
CA GLU A 294 8.52 -21.81 23.95
C GLU A 294 9.27 -23.12 23.70
N SER A 295 10.18 -23.15 22.71
CA SER A 295 11.03 -24.32 22.42
C SER A 295 11.89 -24.70 23.64
N LEU A 296 12.51 -23.72 24.29
CA LEU A 296 13.33 -23.94 25.49
C LEU A 296 12.50 -24.52 26.66
N LYS A 297 11.26 -24.04 26.86
CA LYS A 297 10.35 -24.60 27.88
C LYS A 297 9.88 -26.02 27.54
N GLN A 298 9.65 -26.31 26.26
CA GLN A 298 9.27 -27.65 25.82
C GLN A 298 10.40 -28.65 26.06
N LEU A 299 11.66 -28.25 25.82
CA LEU A 299 12.82 -29.08 26.12
C LEU A 299 12.85 -29.54 27.59
N LEU A 300 12.59 -28.64 28.54
CA LEU A 300 12.50 -29.02 29.96
C LEU A 300 11.40 -30.06 30.23
N THR A 301 10.20 -29.81 29.68
CA THR A 301 9.03 -30.68 29.89
C THR A 301 9.26 -32.10 29.35
N ASP A 302 10.00 -32.22 28.25
CA ASP A 302 10.31 -33.51 27.63
C ASP A 302 11.36 -34.31 28.42
N LEU A 303 12.23 -33.62 29.18
CA LEU A 303 13.37 -34.21 29.89
C LEU A 303 13.08 -34.58 31.34
N GLU A 304 12.06 -33.99 31.98
CA GLU A 304 11.50 -34.46 33.26
C GLU A 304 11.01 -35.93 33.21
N ARG A 305 10.99 -36.55 32.02
CA ARG A 305 10.47 -37.90 31.75
C ARG A 305 11.56 -38.96 31.54
N LEU A 306 12.85 -38.61 31.67
CA LEU A 306 13.99 -39.49 31.35
C LEU A 306 14.96 -39.63 32.54
N ASP A 307 15.66 -40.77 32.63
CA ASP A 307 16.53 -41.14 33.77
C ASP A 307 17.96 -40.53 33.70
N ASP A 308 18.41 -40.01 32.55
CA ASP A 308 19.75 -39.41 32.33
C ASP A 308 19.63 -37.95 31.83
N ILE A 309 19.19 -37.09 32.75
CA ILE A 309 18.62 -35.76 32.46
C ILE A 309 19.68 -34.75 31.97
N HIS A 310 20.92 -34.85 32.44
CA HIS A 310 21.87 -33.73 32.36
C HIS A 310 22.61 -33.61 31.03
N VAL A 311 23.19 -34.70 30.52
CA VAL A 311 24.02 -34.65 29.30
C VAL A 311 23.16 -34.40 28.06
N GLU A 312 22.02 -35.10 27.97
CA GLU A 312 21.07 -34.95 26.87
C GLU A 312 20.41 -33.55 26.86
N PHE A 313 20.09 -32.98 28.04
CA PHE A 313 19.58 -31.62 28.14
C PHE A 313 20.56 -30.59 27.60
N VAL A 314 21.81 -30.63 28.09
CA VAL A 314 22.85 -29.69 27.68
C VAL A 314 23.12 -29.80 26.18
N GLN A 315 23.17 -31.01 25.64
CA GLN A 315 23.36 -31.21 24.20
C GLN A 315 22.20 -30.60 23.39
N ARG A 316 20.94 -30.86 23.76
CA ARG A 316 19.78 -30.28 23.06
C ARG A 316 19.73 -28.76 23.16
N LEU A 317 20.13 -28.20 24.31
CA LEU A 317 20.21 -26.75 24.49
C LEU A 317 21.28 -26.12 23.57
N LEU A 318 22.44 -26.77 23.46
CA LEU A 318 23.51 -26.35 22.54
C LEU A 318 23.05 -26.48 21.08
N ASP A 319 22.39 -27.57 20.71
CA ASP A 319 21.86 -27.78 19.36
C ASP A 319 20.83 -26.70 18.99
N GLU A 320 19.94 -26.34 19.92
CA GLU A 320 18.96 -25.28 19.73
C GLU A 320 19.66 -23.91 19.58
N LYS A 321 20.70 -23.63 20.37
CA LYS A 321 21.50 -22.41 20.24
C LYS A 321 22.20 -22.34 18.88
N ASP A 322 22.89 -23.41 18.48
CA ASP A 322 23.58 -23.52 17.19
C ASP A 322 22.63 -23.30 16.01
N LYS A 323 21.39 -23.78 16.14
CA LYS A 323 20.33 -23.53 15.14
C LYS A 323 20.02 -22.05 14.99
N TYR A 324 19.83 -21.30 16.08
CA TYR A 324 19.53 -19.86 15.97
C TYR A 324 20.75 -19.03 15.54
N ASP A 325 21.96 -19.44 15.89
CA ASP A 325 23.19 -18.83 15.37
C ASP A 325 23.33 -19.04 13.84
N LYS A 326 22.92 -20.22 13.32
CA LYS A 326 22.79 -20.46 11.86
C LYS A 326 21.73 -19.58 11.22
N ILE A 327 20.58 -19.36 11.87
CA ILE A 327 19.53 -18.48 11.35
C ILE A 327 20.05 -17.04 11.24
N ILE A 328 20.79 -16.56 12.25
CA ILE A 328 21.36 -15.21 12.23
C ILE A 328 22.37 -15.06 11.10
N SER A 329 23.30 -16.01 10.97
CA SER A 329 24.37 -15.95 9.96
C SER A 329 23.87 -16.16 8.53
N LEU A 330 22.94 -17.09 8.31
CA LEU A 330 22.48 -17.46 6.97
C LEU A 330 21.23 -16.71 6.50
N GLY A 331 20.36 -16.29 7.44
CA GLY A 331 19.08 -15.68 7.13
C GLY A 331 18.99 -14.19 7.48
N PHE A 332 19.53 -13.77 8.63
CA PHE A 332 19.31 -12.41 9.16
C PHE A 332 20.50 -11.48 8.98
N ASN A 333 21.41 -11.77 8.05
CA ASN A 333 22.56 -10.92 7.69
C ASN A 333 23.38 -10.45 8.90
N GLU A 334 23.58 -11.33 9.90
CA GLU A 334 24.32 -11.02 11.13
C GLU A 334 23.76 -9.81 11.91
N ASP A 335 22.43 -9.60 11.86
CA ASP A 335 21.77 -8.49 12.55
C ASP A 335 21.93 -8.58 14.07
N ILE A 336 22.74 -7.66 14.61
CA ILE A 336 23.09 -7.57 16.04
C ILE A 336 21.85 -7.43 16.92
N THR A 337 20.77 -6.81 16.44
CA THR A 337 19.55 -6.65 17.22
C THR A 337 18.81 -7.97 17.41
N PHE A 338 18.90 -8.87 16.44
CA PHE A 338 18.39 -10.24 16.57
C PHE A 338 19.30 -11.08 17.46
N GLN A 339 20.62 -11.00 17.26
CA GLN A 339 21.60 -11.70 18.11
C GLN A 339 21.41 -11.37 19.60
N ASN A 340 21.32 -10.09 19.94
CA ASN A 340 21.13 -9.66 21.32
C ASN A 340 19.79 -10.17 21.90
N ALA A 341 18.71 -10.15 21.12
CA ALA A 341 17.40 -10.62 21.56
C ALA A 341 17.36 -12.14 21.77
N PHE A 342 18.07 -12.90 20.93
CA PHE A 342 18.13 -14.35 21.03
C PHE A 342 19.01 -14.75 22.21
N ASN A 343 20.22 -14.18 22.31
CA ASN A 343 21.12 -14.40 23.45
C ASN A 343 20.42 -14.11 24.79
N SER A 344 19.72 -12.98 24.88
CA SER A 344 18.96 -12.62 26.09
C SER A 344 17.88 -13.65 26.43
N SER A 345 17.30 -14.34 25.44
CA SER A 345 16.32 -15.40 25.69
C SER A 345 16.96 -16.67 26.25
N PHE A 346 18.14 -17.06 25.76
CA PHE A 346 18.92 -18.17 26.31
C PHE A 346 19.49 -17.85 27.70
N GLU A 347 19.97 -16.63 27.93
CA GLU A 347 20.46 -16.16 29.23
C GLU A 347 19.34 -16.16 30.27
N SER A 348 18.19 -15.54 29.96
CA SER A 348 17.03 -15.52 30.87
C SER A 348 16.59 -16.93 31.24
N PHE A 349 16.59 -17.86 30.28
CA PHE A 349 16.25 -19.26 30.52
C PHE A 349 17.29 -19.96 31.40
N SER A 350 18.59 -19.72 31.18
CA SER A 350 19.67 -20.30 31.99
C SER A 350 19.63 -19.80 33.43
N ASP A 351 19.38 -18.51 33.63
CA ASP A 351 19.22 -17.91 34.96
C ASP A 351 18.02 -18.50 35.70
N GLU A 352 16.89 -18.68 35.01
CA GLU A 352 15.65 -19.16 35.62
C GLU A 352 15.67 -20.67 35.96
N TYR A 353 16.32 -21.51 35.14
CA TYR A 353 16.20 -22.97 35.27
C TYR A 353 17.52 -23.73 35.50
N ILE A 354 18.66 -23.17 35.09
CA ILE A 354 19.97 -23.86 35.22
C ILE A 354 20.69 -23.41 36.50
N SER A 355 20.58 -22.13 36.88
CA SER A 355 21.29 -21.59 38.05
C SER A 355 20.78 -22.12 39.40
N ALA A 356 19.56 -22.66 39.47
CA ALA A 356 18.94 -23.12 40.71
C ALA A 356 19.18 -24.61 41.05
N GLU A 357 19.36 -25.49 40.06
CA GLU A 357 19.50 -26.94 40.29
C GLU A 357 20.74 -27.59 39.65
N TYR A 358 21.45 -26.93 38.73
CA TYR A 358 22.42 -27.60 37.84
C TYR A 358 23.90 -27.23 38.04
N ILE A 359 24.25 -26.32 38.97
CA ILE A 359 25.64 -25.94 39.29
C ILE A 359 26.23 -26.74 40.47
N LEU A 360 25.46 -27.65 41.09
CA LEU A 360 25.89 -28.41 42.28
C LEU A 360 26.24 -29.89 42.04
N VAL A 361 26.74 -30.25 40.85
CA VAL A 361 27.38 -31.57 40.63
C VAL A 361 28.83 -31.40 40.17
#